data_AF-A0A6B0ZPX9-F1
#
_entry.id   AF-A0A6B0ZPX9-F1
#
_cell.length_a   1.000
_cell.length_b   1.000
_cell.length_c   1.000
_cell.angle_alpha   90.00
_cell.angle_beta   90.00
_cell.angle_gamma   90.00
#
_symmetry.space_group_name_H-M   'P 1'
#
loop_
_entity.id
_entity.type
_entity.pdbx_description
1 polymer ?
#
loop_
_entity_poly.entity_id
_entity_poly.type
_entity_poly.pdbx_seq_one_letter_code
_entity_poly.pdbx_strand_id
1 'polypeptide(L)'
;MESARRRQGTSTSKFGVGRREGHDSSAFYKRFPVPEISENDEVSPPACVDQLWVGDARKMDLTGEIADNSVALVVTSPPYFVGKEYEEAVGQGHIPADYVDFLAMLEEVFAECVRKLEPGGRIAVNVANLGRRPYRSLSADVTSILQDRLGLLLRGEVIWHKARGAGGNCAWGSFRQPSNPVLRDLTERIVIASKGRFDRALPAAERAALGLPSEGSMSVDEFMEATTDVWEIPAESASRVGHPAPFPVELPERLINLYTYPSDLVLDPFMGAGSTAVAALRTGRHFVGFDTDPDYIGVAEQRIAEERERLDVAGGDGSWAATRPDVGKARDLALKVLGSSGFRGISEKMRLSCGIEIDFEAVDEQGRTWLFDIAGAFSITQRPGLRRTDTLWKALGKAAVLHSAEPEARLVLLTTDLPAPNSAGHRALEAVRGPDKPVYDVIEMLDPGDLQRLAELGGARQGQA
;
A
#
# COMPACT_ATOMS: atom_id res chain seq x y z
N MET A 1 -51.37 -10.82 -17.63
CA MET A 1 -50.40 -11.40 -18.58
C MET A 1 -50.02 -10.30 -19.56
N GLU A 2 -48.94 -9.58 -19.28
CA GLU A 2 -48.43 -8.57 -20.20
C GLU A 2 -46.90 -8.68 -20.21
N SER A 3 -46.38 -9.02 -21.39
CA SER A 3 -45.00 -9.42 -21.66
C SER A 3 -44.07 -8.20 -21.61
N ALA A 4 -43.19 -8.15 -20.60
CA ALA A 4 -42.12 -7.17 -20.53
C ALA A 4 -41.15 -7.35 -21.73
N ARG A 5 -41.09 -6.34 -22.60
CA ARG A 5 -40.16 -6.26 -23.73
C ARG A 5 -38.71 -6.39 -23.25
N ARG A 6 -38.05 -7.50 -23.59
CA ARG A 6 -36.58 -7.63 -23.55
C ARG A 6 -35.97 -6.53 -24.43
N ARG A 7 -35.17 -5.65 -23.83
CA ARG A 7 -34.30 -4.71 -24.58
C ARG A 7 -33.28 -5.52 -25.37
N GLN A 8 -33.30 -5.39 -26.69
CA GLN A 8 -32.28 -5.93 -27.58
C GLN A 8 -30.94 -5.21 -27.32
N GLY A 9 -29.87 -5.98 -27.14
CA GLY A 9 -28.50 -5.46 -27.05
C GLY A 9 -28.03 -4.94 -28.40
N THR A 10 -27.51 -3.72 -28.42
CA THR A 10 -26.89 -3.11 -29.60
C THR A 10 -25.56 -3.78 -29.93
N SER A 11 -25.20 -3.81 -31.22
CA SER A 11 -23.96 -4.42 -31.71
C SER A 11 -22.77 -3.47 -31.62
N THR A 12 -21.58 -4.05 -31.66
CA THR A 12 -20.27 -3.42 -31.49
C THR A 12 -20.04 -2.18 -32.36
N SER A 13 -19.64 -1.07 -31.75
CA SER A 13 -18.89 -0.01 -32.43
C SER A 13 -17.38 -0.26 -32.29
N LYS A 14 -16.61 0.16 -33.29
CA LYS A 14 -15.15 0.09 -33.32
C LYS A 14 -14.58 1.04 -32.26
N PHE A 15 -13.74 0.49 -31.39
CA PHE A 15 -12.70 1.15 -30.57
C PHE A 15 -12.91 2.62 -30.17
N GLY A 16 -13.00 2.85 -28.86
CA GLY A 16 -12.93 4.18 -28.25
C GLY A 16 -14.30 4.82 -28.01
N VAL A 17 -14.94 4.49 -26.89
CA VAL A 17 -16.10 5.25 -26.39
C VAL A 17 -15.91 5.49 -24.90
N GLY A 18 -15.96 6.77 -24.50
CA GLY A 18 -15.59 7.26 -23.16
C GLY A 18 -16.67 7.18 -22.09
N ARG A 19 -17.56 6.19 -22.11
CA ARG A 19 -18.54 5.96 -21.03
C ARG A 19 -18.52 4.50 -20.60
N ARG A 20 -18.55 4.26 -19.27
CA ARG A 20 -18.73 2.94 -18.66
C ARG A 20 -20.12 2.40 -19.01
N GLU A 21 -20.25 1.79 -20.17
CA GLU A 21 -21.34 0.88 -20.50
C GLU A 21 -20.91 -0.52 -20.06
N GLY A 22 -21.81 -1.27 -19.43
CA GLY A 22 -21.54 -2.67 -19.09
C GLY A 22 -21.37 -3.48 -20.37
N HIS A 23 -20.11 -3.74 -20.74
CA HIS A 23 -19.78 -4.51 -21.93
C HIS A 23 -19.85 -6.01 -21.62
N ASP A 24 -20.79 -6.72 -22.28
CA ASP A 24 -20.76 -8.19 -22.30
C ASP A 24 -19.51 -8.67 -23.04
N SER A 25 -18.50 -9.03 -22.25
CA SER A 25 -17.19 -9.48 -22.74
C SER A 25 -17.12 -11.00 -22.92
N SER A 26 -18.24 -11.72 -22.77
CA SER A 26 -18.29 -13.19 -22.77
C SER A 26 -17.73 -13.80 -24.06
N ALA A 27 -17.93 -13.14 -25.20
CA ALA A 27 -17.42 -13.61 -26.49
C ALA A 27 -15.88 -13.50 -26.65
N PHE A 28 -15.24 -12.59 -25.89
CA PHE A 28 -13.79 -12.48 -25.84
C PHE A 28 -13.19 -13.57 -24.94
N TYR A 29 -13.75 -13.75 -23.73
CA TYR A 29 -13.26 -14.74 -22.76
C TYR A 29 -13.48 -16.19 -23.22
N LYS A 30 -14.52 -16.48 -24.01
CA LYS A 30 -14.74 -17.80 -24.63
C LYS A 30 -13.60 -18.30 -25.55
N ARG A 31 -12.63 -17.44 -25.88
CA ARG A 31 -11.46 -17.78 -26.70
C ARG A 31 -10.30 -18.37 -25.87
N PHE A 32 -10.38 -18.26 -24.55
CA PHE A 32 -9.38 -18.78 -23.62
C PHE A 32 -9.95 -20.00 -22.88
N PRO A 33 -9.12 -20.97 -22.49
CA PRO A 33 -9.52 -21.97 -21.51
C PRO A 33 -10.08 -21.27 -20.27
N VAL A 34 -11.29 -21.63 -19.86
CA VAL A 34 -11.86 -21.07 -18.63
C VAL A 34 -11.06 -21.66 -17.46
N PRO A 35 -10.47 -20.84 -16.59
CA PRO A 35 -9.80 -21.36 -15.40
C PRO A 35 -10.80 -22.13 -14.54
N GLU A 36 -10.37 -23.25 -13.97
CA GLU A 36 -11.17 -23.99 -12.99
C GLU A 36 -11.32 -23.14 -11.74
N ILE A 37 -12.57 -22.79 -11.40
CA ILE A 37 -12.89 -22.05 -10.18
C ILE A 37 -13.33 -23.06 -9.12
N SER A 38 -12.58 -23.11 -8.03
CA SER A 38 -12.87 -23.96 -6.87
C SER A 38 -14.09 -23.45 -6.11
N GLU A 39 -14.94 -24.38 -5.68
CA GLU A 39 -16.07 -24.11 -4.77
C GLU A 39 -15.66 -24.16 -3.29
N ASN A 40 -14.38 -24.42 -2.98
CA ASN A 40 -13.90 -24.49 -1.60
C ASN A 40 -14.10 -23.14 -0.88
N ASP A 41 -14.73 -23.21 0.29
CA ASP A 41 -15.04 -22.11 1.20
C ASP A 41 -14.46 -22.32 2.61
N GLU A 42 -13.72 -23.41 2.84
CA GLU A 42 -13.10 -23.73 4.13
C GLU A 42 -11.98 -22.74 4.44
N VAL A 43 -12.17 -21.94 5.50
CA VAL A 43 -11.16 -21.04 6.07
C VAL A 43 -10.93 -21.44 7.51
N SER A 44 -9.68 -21.82 7.82
CA SER A 44 -9.29 -22.20 9.17
C SER A 44 -8.87 -20.97 9.97
N PRO A 45 -9.17 -20.90 11.28
CA PRO A 45 -8.56 -19.88 12.12
C PRO A 45 -7.03 -20.07 12.16
N PRO A 46 -6.26 -18.98 12.26
CA PRO A 46 -4.82 -19.08 12.38
C PRO A 46 -4.45 -19.74 13.71
N ALA A 47 -3.58 -20.76 13.66
CA ALA A 47 -3.11 -21.46 14.85
C ALA A 47 -2.09 -20.61 15.65
N CYS A 48 -1.36 -19.72 14.98
CA CYS A 48 -0.48 -18.73 15.58
C CYS A 48 -0.51 -17.41 14.78
N VAL A 49 -0.14 -16.32 15.44
CA VAL A 49 -0.02 -14.98 14.85
C VAL A 49 1.19 -14.25 15.41
N ASP A 50 1.74 -13.34 14.62
CA ASP A 50 2.86 -12.47 14.96
C ASP A 50 4.15 -13.21 15.35
N GLN A 51 4.44 -14.31 14.64
CA GLN A 51 5.59 -15.17 14.90
C GLN A 51 6.54 -15.24 13.71
N LEU A 52 7.84 -15.26 14.02
CA LEU A 52 8.92 -15.50 13.06
C LEU A 52 9.66 -16.78 13.44
N TRP A 53 10.10 -17.55 12.44
CA TRP A 53 10.93 -18.74 12.67
C TRP A 53 12.21 -18.67 11.87
N VAL A 54 13.31 -19.07 12.52
CA VAL A 54 14.55 -19.41 11.83
C VAL A 54 14.38 -20.82 11.23
N GLY A 55 14.23 -20.91 9.91
CA GLY A 55 14.01 -22.19 9.25
C GLY A 55 13.69 -22.10 7.76
N ASP A 56 13.70 -23.27 7.13
CA ASP A 56 13.39 -23.44 5.72
C ASP A 56 11.87 -23.45 5.49
N ALA A 57 11.37 -22.49 4.72
CA ALA A 57 9.95 -22.34 4.39
C ALA A 57 9.36 -23.51 3.59
N ARG A 58 10.17 -24.47 3.10
CA ARG A 58 9.64 -25.73 2.53
C ARG A 58 9.14 -26.70 3.58
N LYS A 59 9.43 -26.42 4.86
CA LYS A 59 9.13 -27.29 6.00
C LYS A 59 8.25 -26.57 7.01
N MET A 60 7.33 -25.72 6.55
CA MET A 60 6.48 -24.92 7.43
C MET A 60 5.82 -25.76 8.52
N ASP A 61 5.32 -26.96 8.23
CA ASP A 61 4.67 -27.83 9.25
C ASP A 61 5.61 -28.36 10.35
N LEU A 62 6.92 -28.41 10.09
CA LEU A 62 7.90 -28.91 11.06
C LEU A 62 8.44 -27.80 11.95
N THR A 63 8.48 -26.58 11.44
CA THR A 63 9.11 -25.43 12.09
C THR A 63 8.10 -24.40 12.58
N GLY A 64 6.90 -24.35 12.01
CA GLY A 64 5.85 -23.40 12.36
C GLY A 64 4.46 -24.04 12.45
N GLU A 65 3.67 -23.61 13.42
CA GLU A 65 2.31 -24.10 13.62
C GLU A 65 1.31 -23.30 12.77
N ILE A 66 1.48 -23.29 11.45
CA ILE A 66 0.57 -22.57 10.52
C ILE A 66 -0.51 -23.53 10.05
N ALA A 67 -1.78 -23.21 10.28
CA ALA A 67 -2.90 -24.02 9.81
C ALA A 67 -3.09 -23.89 8.28
N ASP A 68 -3.53 -24.96 7.62
CA ASP A 68 -3.94 -24.90 6.21
C ASP A 68 -5.18 -24.02 6.05
N ASN A 69 -5.30 -23.34 4.91
CA ASN A 69 -6.39 -22.41 4.62
C ASN A 69 -6.59 -21.29 5.67
N SER A 70 -5.52 -20.82 6.32
CA SER A 70 -5.60 -19.78 7.38
C SER A 70 -4.94 -18.46 7.02
N VAL A 71 -4.18 -18.41 5.92
CA VAL A 71 -3.44 -17.22 5.48
C VAL A 71 -4.25 -16.47 4.42
N ALA A 72 -4.47 -15.17 4.63
CA ALA A 72 -5.24 -14.34 3.72
C ALA A 72 -4.43 -13.87 2.51
N LEU A 73 -3.14 -13.58 2.73
CA LEU A 73 -2.21 -13.04 1.74
C LEU A 73 -0.79 -13.51 2.01
N VAL A 74 -0.10 -13.93 0.96
CA VAL A 74 1.35 -14.10 0.96
C VAL A 74 1.96 -12.90 0.24
N VAL A 75 2.86 -12.17 0.89
CA VAL A 75 3.66 -11.11 0.26
C VAL A 75 5.12 -11.41 0.52
N THR A 76 5.91 -11.47 -0.56
CA THR A 76 7.30 -11.89 -0.42
C THR A 76 8.19 -11.40 -1.55
N SER A 77 9.50 -11.48 -1.34
CA SER A 77 10.53 -11.26 -2.34
C SER A 77 11.60 -12.32 -2.17
N PRO A 78 11.60 -13.39 -2.99
CA PRO A 78 12.59 -14.44 -2.88
C PRO A 78 14.01 -13.91 -3.12
N PRO A 79 15.05 -14.63 -2.65
CA PRO A 79 16.42 -14.27 -2.93
C PRO A 79 16.66 -14.23 -4.45
N TYR A 80 17.33 -13.17 -4.91
CA TYR A 80 17.66 -13.03 -6.32
C TYR A 80 18.91 -13.88 -6.64
N PHE A 81 18.83 -14.73 -7.65
CA PHE A 81 19.95 -15.54 -8.15
C PHE A 81 20.99 -14.66 -8.86
N VAL A 82 21.69 -13.79 -8.12
CA VAL A 82 22.64 -12.78 -8.65
C VAL A 82 24.12 -13.22 -8.54
N GLY A 83 24.38 -14.40 -7.95
CA GLY A 83 25.70 -15.03 -7.88
C GLY A 83 26.46 -14.78 -6.57
N LYS A 84 27.71 -15.30 -6.53
CA LYS A 84 28.53 -15.52 -5.31
C LYS A 84 28.67 -14.33 -4.35
N GLU A 85 28.77 -13.09 -4.81
CA GLU A 85 28.91 -11.92 -3.90
C GLU A 85 27.60 -11.56 -3.19
N TYR A 86 26.45 -11.81 -3.82
CA TYR A 86 25.14 -11.64 -3.19
C TYR A 86 24.84 -12.82 -2.26
N GLU A 87 25.22 -14.03 -2.65
CA GLU A 87 25.13 -15.25 -1.83
C GLU A 87 26.06 -15.17 -0.58
N GLU A 88 27.23 -14.55 -0.69
CA GLU A 88 28.13 -14.28 0.45
C GLU A 88 27.55 -13.22 1.41
N ALA A 89 26.73 -12.29 0.92
CA ALA A 89 26.11 -11.22 1.71
C ALA A 89 24.74 -11.59 2.32
N VAL A 90 24.05 -12.62 1.80
CA VAL A 90 22.74 -13.11 2.25
C VAL A 90 22.85 -14.24 3.29
N GLY A 91 24.06 -14.58 3.72
CA GLY A 91 24.27 -15.64 4.72
C GLY A 91 24.38 -17.02 4.06
N GLN A 92 25.34 -17.79 4.53
CA GLN A 92 25.84 -19.01 3.88
C GLN A 92 24.77 -20.11 3.69
N GLY A 93 24.70 -20.67 2.46
CA GLY A 93 24.57 -22.14 2.31
C GLY A 93 23.29 -22.74 1.71
N HIS A 94 22.27 -21.96 1.33
CA HIS A 94 20.96 -22.56 1.00
C HIS A 94 20.31 -22.13 -0.33
N ILE A 95 20.90 -21.19 -1.07
CA ILE A 95 20.48 -20.91 -2.45
C ILE A 95 21.13 -21.96 -3.37
N PRO A 96 20.35 -22.67 -4.21
CA PRO A 96 20.92 -23.69 -5.09
C PRO A 96 21.96 -23.10 -6.06
N ALA A 97 22.97 -23.89 -6.42
CA ALA A 97 24.05 -23.44 -7.30
C ALA A 97 23.64 -23.34 -8.78
N ASP A 98 22.54 -23.99 -9.17
CA ASP A 98 21.97 -23.97 -10.52
C ASP A 98 20.63 -23.21 -10.51
N TYR A 99 20.36 -22.49 -11.59
CA TYR A 99 19.11 -21.78 -11.80
C TYR A 99 17.89 -22.71 -11.82
N VAL A 100 18.02 -23.92 -12.37
CA VAL A 100 16.93 -24.91 -12.40
C VAL A 100 16.56 -25.34 -10.99
N ASP A 101 17.56 -25.64 -10.16
CA ASP A 101 17.35 -26.02 -8.77
C ASP A 101 16.79 -24.85 -7.96
N PHE A 102 17.19 -23.61 -8.27
CA PHE A 102 16.61 -22.39 -7.70
C PHE A 102 15.11 -22.28 -8.02
N LEU A 103 14.70 -22.51 -9.27
CA LEU A 103 13.28 -22.51 -9.64
C LEU A 103 12.50 -23.65 -8.96
N ALA A 104 13.12 -24.83 -8.80
CA ALA A 104 12.51 -25.94 -8.07
C ALA A 104 12.30 -25.59 -6.58
N MET A 105 13.29 -24.94 -5.95
CA MET A 105 13.14 -24.43 -4.58
C MET A 105 11.99 -23.42 -4.45
N LEU A 106 11.87 -22.47 -5.40
CA LEU A 106 10.76 -21.53 -5.40
C LEU A 106 9.41 -22.24 -5.55
N GLU A 107 9.32 -23.23 -6.43
CA GLU A 107 8.10 -24.04 -6.61
C GLU A 107 7.72 -24.79 -5.33
N GLU A 108 8.68 -25.41 -4.63
CA GLU A 108 8.46 -26.09 -3.35
C GLU A 108 7.95 -25.12 -2.27
N VAL A 109 8.57 -23.94 -2.14
CA VAL A 109 8.13 -22.93 -1.16
C VAL A 109 6.75 -22.39 -1.52
N PHE A 110 6.50 -22.08 -2.79
CA PHE A 110 5.19 -21.57 -3.22
C PHE A 110 4.10 -22.62 -3.08
N ALA A 111 4.39 -23.92 -3.26
CA ALA A 111 3.44 -24.99 -2.98
C ALA A 111 2.99 -24.98 -1.51
N GLU A 112 3.92 -24.79 -0.56
CA GLU A 112 3.61 -24.65 0.86
C GLU A 112 2.75 -23.40 1.13
N CYS A 113 3.11 -22.25 0.54
CA CYS A 113 2.31 -21.04 0.59
C CYS A 113 0.88 -21.26 0.07
N VAL A 114 0.71 -21.96 -1.06
CA VAL A 114 -0.60 -22.28 -1.62
C VAL A 114 -1.41 -23.15 -0.67
N ARG A 115 -0.79 -24.10 0.01
CA ARG A 115 -1.47 -24.93 1.02
C ARG A 115 -1.97 -24.09 2.19
N LYS A 116 -1.16 -23.14 2.70
CA LYS A 116 -1.53 -22.24 3.81
C LYS A 116 -2.54 -21.16 3.46
N LEU A 117 -2.57 -20.70 2.21
CA LEU A 117 -3.53 -19.70 1.75
C LEU A 117 -4.98 -20.20 1.89
N GLU A 118 -5.88 -19.35 2.37
CA GLU A 118 -7.32 -19.61 2.31
C GLU A 118 -7.81 -19.63 0.85
N PRO A 119 -8.93 -20.29 0.52
CA PRO A 119 -9.53 -20.17 -0.81
C PRO A 119 -9.91 -18.71 -1.09
N GLY A 120 -9.48 -18.17 -2.23
CA GLY A 120 -9.58 -16.74 -2.52
C GLY A 120 -8.48 -15.86 -1.90
N GLY A 121 -7.59 -16.48 -1.11
CA GLY A 121 -6.32 -15.95 -0.68
C GLY A 121 -5.42 -15.63 -1.88
N ARG A 122 -4.48 -14.70 -1.68
CA ARG A 122 -3.62 -14.19 -2.76
C ARG A 122 -2.15 -14.38 -2.42
N ILE A 123 -1.34 -14.57 -3.46
CA ILE A 123 0.12 -14.52 -3.36
C ILE A 123 0.63 -13.39 -4.25
N ALA A 124 1.50 -12.55 -3.70
CA ALA A 124 2.15 -11.45 -4.38
C ALA A 124 3.67 -11.61 -4.23
N VAL A 125 4.34 -11.89 -5.35
CA VAL A 125 5.78 -12.19 -5.38
C VAL A 125 6.52 -11.08 -6.11
N ASN A 126 7.32 -10.31 -5.38
CA ASN A 126 8.21 -9.30 -5.96
C ASN A 126 9.48 -9.95 -6.50
N VAL A 127 9.80 -9.71 -7.78
CA VAL A 127 11.01 -10.22 -8.42
C VAL A 127 11.67 -9.21 -9.34
N ALA A 128 13.00 -9.20 -9.30
CA ALA A 128 13.84 -8.51 -10.26
C ALA A 128 14.23 -9.45 -11.42
N ASN A 129 14.36 -8.90 -12.62
CA ASN A 129 14.92 -9.65 -13.74
C ASN A 129 16.41 -9.90 -13.54
N LEU A 130 16.88 -11.06 -13.97
CA LEU A 130 18.22 -11.57 -13.69
C LEU A 130 19.10 -11.52 -14.93
N GLY A 131 20.36 -11.13 -14.71
CA GLY A 131 21.40 -11.16 -15.75
C GLY A 131 21.19 -10.16 -16.89
N ARG A 132 22.29 -9.80 -17.53
CA ARG A 132 22.27 -9.00 -18.77
C ARG A 132 22.66 -9.83 -19.99
N ARG A 133 23.32 -10.98 -19.77
CA ARG A 133 23.88 -11.84 -20.82
C ARG A 133 24.13 -13.28 -20.30
N PRO A 134 23.13 -14.17 -20.34
CA PRO A 134 21.78 -13.97 -20.87
C PRO A 134 20.91 -13.12 -19.93
N TYR A 135 19.91 -12.42 -20.49
CA TYR A 135 18.80 -11.87 -19.74
C TYR A 135 17.81 -12.99 -19.41
N ARG A 136 17.35 -13.05 -18.16
CA ARG A 136 16.36 -14.02 -17.67
C ARG A 136 15.23 -13.28 -16.98
N SER A 137 14.02 -13.54 -17.45
CA SER A 137 12.81 -12.90 -16.92
C SER A 137 12.29 -13.72 -15.74
N LEU A 138 12.80 -13.46 -14.54
CA LEU A 138 12.34 -14.20 -13.34
C LEU A 138 10.83 -14.03 -13.11
N SER A 139 10.24 -12.89 -13.49
CA SER A 139 8.79 -12.70 -13.43
C SER A 139 8.00 -13.66 -14.32
N ALA A 140 8.55 -14.03 -15.47
CA ALA A 140 7.91 -14.99 -16.38
C ALA A 140 8.00 -16.40 -15.80
N ASP A 141 9.14 -16.76 -15.20
CA ASP A 141 9.32 -18.05 -14.56
C ASP A 141 8.41 -18.18 -13.33
N VAL A 142 8.31 -17.15 -12.47
CA VAL A 142 7.37 -17.11 -11.34
C VAL A 142 5.92 -17.18 -11.81
N THR A 143 5.55 -16.46 -12.87
CA THR A 143 4.21 -16.55 -13.45
C THR A 143 3.87 -17.99 -13.85
N SER A 144 4.80 -18.67 -14.54
CA SER A 144 4.61 -20.07 -14.94
C SER A 144 4.52 -21.02 -13.74
N ILE A 145 5.34 -20.82 -12.69
CA ILE A 145 5.24 -21.61 -11.46
C ILE A 145 3.84 -21.45 -10.83
N LEU A 146 3.42 -20.21 -10.57
CA LEU A 146 2.16 -19.94 -9.90
C LEU A 146 0.95 -20.42 -10.72
N GLN A 147 0.92 -20.10 -12.01
CA GLN A 147 -0.22 -20.39 -12.88
C GLN A 147 -0.22 -21.82 -13.42
N ASP A 148 0.87 -22.25 -14.05
CA ASP A 148 0.89 -23.49 -14.84
C ASP A 148 1.20 -24.72 -13.98
N ARG A 149 2.07 -24.57 -12.96
CA ARG A 149 2.51 -25.69 -12.12
C ARG A 149 1.68 -25.83 -10.85
N LEU A 150 1.32 -24.71 -10.21
CA LEU A 150 0.55 -24.68 -8.97
C LEU A 150 -0.95 -24.40 -9.17
N GLY A 151 -1.39 -24.12 -10.40
CA GLY A 151 -2.80 -23.97 -10.75
C GLY A 151 -3.49 -22.73 -10.17
N LEU A 152 -2.73 -21.71 -9.76
CA LEU A 152 -3.29 -20.46 -9.26
C LEU A 152 -3.88 -19.62 -10.39
N LEU A 153 -4.84 -18.77 -10.01
CA LEU A 153 -5.51 -17.88 -10.93
C LEU A 153 -4.76 -16.55 -11.02
N LEU A 154 -4.06 -16.31 -12.13
CA LEU A 154 -3.33 -15.06 -12.33
C LEU A 154 -4.27 -13.84 -12.30
N ARG A 155 -3.91 -12.83 -11.50
CA ARG A 155 -4.64 -11.56 -11.39
C ARG A 155 -4.03 -10.46 -12.24
N GLY A 156 -2.72 -10.51 -12.42
CA GLY A 156 -1.95 -9.53 -13.17
C GLY A 156 -0.56 -9.35 -12.58
N GLU A 157 0.15 -8.36 -13.10
CA GLU A 157 1.45 -7.92 -12.60
C GLU A 157 1.40 -6.44 -12.26
N VAL A 158 2.13 -6.04 -11.23
CA VAL A 158 2.47 -4.64 -10.98
C VAL A 158 3.91 -4.39 -11.40
N ILE A 159 4.14 -3.27 -12.08
CA ILE A 159 5.46 -2.74 -12.42
C ILE A 159 5.88 -1.77 -11.30
N TRP A 160 6.78 -2.21 -10.44
CA TRP A 160 7.37 -1.35 -9.43
C TRP A 160 8.54 -0.57 -10.02
N HIS A 161 8.42 0.76 -10.09
CA HIS A 161 9.45 1.67 -10.58
C HIS A 161 10.22 2.30 -9.41
N LYS A 162 11.50 1.92 -9.26
CA LYS A 162 12.34 2.26 -8.11
C LYS A 162 12.89 3.70 -8.12
N ALA A 163 13.10 4.27 -9.31
CA ALA A 163 13.62 5.64 -9.48
C ALA A 163 13.46 6.14 -10.91
N ARG A 164 13.06 7.41 -11.08
CA ARG A 164 13.07 8.11 -12.38
C ARG A 164 14.51 8.37 -12.85
N GLY A 165 15.09 7.43 -13.59
CA GLY A 165 16.14 7.62 -14.60
C GLY A 165 17.53 8.17 -14.21
N ALA A 166 17.75 8.73 -13.02
CA ALA A 166 18.98 9.48 -12.68
C ALA A 166 19.91 8.80 -11.63
N GLY A 167 19.81 7.49 -11.42
CA GLY A 167 20.74 6.73 -10.55
C GLY A 167 21.92 6.12 -11.34
N GLY A 168 23.14 6.16 -10.79
CA GLY A 168 24.45 5.90 -11.43
C GLY A 168 24.73 4.55 -12.14
N ASN A 169 23.71 3.73 -12.44
CA ASN A 169 23.84 2.53 -13.27
C ASN A 169 23.98 2.88 -14.75
N CYS A 170 25.18 3.32 -15.14
CA CYS A 170 25.59 3.57 -16.52
C CYS A 170 26.16 2.30 -17.19
N ALA A 171 25.55 1.15 -16.99
CA ALA A 171 25.95 -0.11 -17.63
C ALA A 171 25.29 -0.23 -19.03
N TRP A 172 25.59 0.71 -19.93
CA TRP A 172 25.02 0.75 -21.29
C TRP A 172 25.53 -0.38 -22.19
N GLY A 173 26.55 -1.13 -21.77
CA GLY A 173 27.32 -2.02 -22.64
C GLY A 173 28.04 -1.18 -23.70
N SER A 174 27.43 -1.04 -24.87
CA SER A 174 27.95 -0.24 -25.97
C SER A 174 27.32 1.17 -25.99
N PHE A 175 27.88 2.09 -25.19
CA PHE A 175 27.37 3.47 -25.07
C PHE A 175 27.27 4.16 -26.45
N ARG A 176 26.05 4.58 -26.81
CA ARG A 176 25.73 5.22 -28.11
C ARG A 176 26.09 4.39 -29.36
N GLN A 177 26.25 3.08 -29.20
CA GLN A 177 26.51 2.14 -30.29
C GLN A 177 25.33 1.15 -30.39
N PRO A 178 24.81 0.88 -31.60
CA PRO A 178 23.71 -0.06 -31.78
C PRO A 178 24.13 -1.52 -31.67
N SER A 179 25.43 -1.80 -31.48
CA SER A 179 25.95 -3.17 -31.50
C SER A 179 25.39 -4.03 -30.37
N ASN A 180 25.27 -3.50 -29.16
CA ASN A 180 24.69 -4.21 -28.02
C ASN A 180 24.36 -3.28 -26.82
N PRO A 181 23.47 -2.27 -26.98
CA PRO A 181 23.06 -1.45 -25.85
C PRO A 181 22.21 -2.29 -24.87
N VAL A 182 22.52 -2.20 -23.58
CA VAL A 182 21.74 -2.89 -22.53
C VAL A 182 20.75 -1.94 -21.89
N LEU A 183 19.51 -2.40 -21.69
CA LEU A 183 18.50 -1.64 -20.97
C LEU A 183 18.86 -1.49 -19.48
N ARG A 184 18.50 -0.35 -18.90
CA ARG A 184 18.70 -0.10 -17.47
C ARG A 184 17.50 -0.67 -16.71
N ASP A 185 17.76 -1.53 -15.74
CA ASP A 185 16.72 -2.16 -14.92
C ASP A 185 16.25 -1.17 -13.86
N LEU A 186 15.27 -0.36 -14.21
CA LEU A 186 14.65 0.63 -13.32
C LEU A 186 13.44 0.06 -12.58
N THR A 187 12.98 -1.12 -12.99
CA THR A 187 11.73 -1.71 -12.53
C THR A 187 11.91 -3.14 -12.02
N GLU A 188 11.01 -3.52 -11.11
CA GLU A 188 10.77 -4.89 -10.67
C GLU A 188 9.31 -5.26 -10.98
N ARG A 189 8.97 -6.55 -10.87
CA ARG A 189 7.61 -7.05 -11.09
C ARG A 189 7.07 -7.70 -9.84
N ILE A 190 5.82 -7.39 -9.53
CA ILE A 190 5.06 -8.13 -8.51
C ILE A 190 4.04 -8.97 -9.24
N VAL A 191 4.22 -10.28 -9.23
CA VAL A 191 3.28 -11.23 -9.83
C VAL A 191 2.20 -11.56 -8.81
N ILE A 192 0.93 -11.41 -9.17
CA ILE A 192 -0.20 -11.58 -8.23
C ILE A 192 -1.12 -12.69 -8.74
N ALA A 193 -1.40 -13.69 -7.90
CA ALA A 193 -2.29 -14.79 -8.22
C ALA A 193 -3.21 -15.17 -7.03
N SER A 194 -4.35 -15.80 -7.31
CA SER A 194 -5.36 -16.20 -6.32
C SER A 194 -5.52 -17.71 -6.24
N LYS A 195 -5.74 -18.24 -5.03
CA LYS A 195 -5.97 -19.67 -4.78
C LYS A 195 -7.40 -20.06 -5.12
N GLY A 196 -7.57 -20.83 -6.20
CA GLY A 196 -8.81 -21.52 -6.57
C GLY A 196 -9.98 -20.63 -6.99
N ARG A 197 -10.12 -19.42 -6.46
CA ARG A 197 -11.22 -18.48 -6.74
C ARG A 197 -10.74 -17.04 -6.65
N PHE A 198 -11.50 -16.12 -7.24
CA PHE A 198 -11.10 -14.70 -7.35
C PHE A 198 -11.65 -13.82 -6.22
N ASP A 199 -12.81 -14.18 -5.69
CA ASP A 199 -13.45 -13.60 -4.51
C ASP A 199 -12.88 -14.23 -3.22
N ARG A 200 -13.26 -13.71 -2.05
CA ARG A 200 -12.90 -14.32 -0.76
C ARG A 200 -13.86 -15.46 -0.44
N ALA A 201 -13.36 -16.53 0.17
CA ALA A 201 -14.17 -17.66 0.62
C ALA A 201 -15.29 -17.24 1.58
N LEU A 202 -14.94 -16.49 2.64
CA LEU A 202 -15.89 -16.02 3.65
C LEU A 202 -16.57 -14.71 3.22
N PRO A 203 -17.90 -14.70 2.97
CA PRO A 203 -18.63 -13.48 2.67
C PRO A 203 -18.74 -12.55 3.90
N ALA A 204 -19.04 -11.28 3.67
CA ALA A 204 -19.15 -10.27 4.73
C ALA A 204 -20.14 -10.65 5.85
N ALA A 205 -21.28 -11.27 5.52
CA ALA A 205 -22.29 -11.69 6.49
C ALA A 205 -21.76 -12.79 7.44
N GLU A 206 -20.95 -13.71 6.92
CA GLU A 206 -20.37 -14.80 7.71
C GLU A 206 -19.20 -14.30 8.57
N ARG A 207 -18.35 -13.42 8.01
CA ARG A 207 -17.33 -12.72 8.81
C ARG A 207 -17.95 -11.97 9.98
N ALA A 208 -19.06 -11.26 9.76
CA ALA A 208 -19.80 -10.59 10.83
C ALA A 208 -20.34 -11.56 11.89
N ALA A 209 -20.83 -12.75 11.49
CA ALA A 209 -21.28 -13.78 12.44
C ALA A 209 -20.14 -14.35 13.30
N LEU A 210 -18.91 -14.35 12.77
CA LEU A 210 -17.68 -14.75 13.47
C LEU A 210 -17.01 -13.59 14.23
N GLY A 211 -17.58 -12.37 14.19
CA GLY A 211 -16.99 -11.17 14.80
C GLY A 211 -15.74 -10.67 14.06
N LEU A 212 -15.54 -11.06 12.80
CA LEU A 212 -14.40 -10.66 11.97
C LEU A 212 -14.74 -9.41 11.13
N PRO A 213 -13.76 -8.51 10.91
CA PRO A 213 -13.95 -7.34 10.04
C PRO A 213 -14.21 -7.74 8.59
N SER A 214 -15.07 -7.00 7.89
CA SER A 214 -15.37 -7.22 6.45
C SER A 214 -15.29 -5.94 5.61
N GLU A 215 -14.77 -4.86 6.17
CA GLU A 215 -14.58 -3.57 5.49
C GLU A 215 -13.10 -3.39 5.11
N GLY A 216 -12.85 -2.90 3.89
CA GLY A 216 -11.51 -2.59 3.41
C GLY A 216 -10.91 -1.41 4.17
N SER A 217 -9.58 -1.33 4.22
CA SER A 217 -8.86 -0.29 4.99
C SER A 217 -8.39 0.91 4.16
N MET A 218 -8.78 0.99 2.88
CA MET A 218 -8.32 2.04 1.95
C MET A 218 -9.40 3.07 1.70
N SER A 219 -8.98 4.33 1.60
CA SER A 219 -9.81 5.38 1.01
C SER A 219 -10.08 5.15 -0.48
N VAL A 220 -11.07 5.87 -1.02
CA VAL A 220 -11.36 5.84 -2.46
C VAL A 220 -10.13 6.24 -3.29
N ASP A 221 -9.43 7.32 -2.93
CA ASP A 221 -8.28 7.80 -3.68
C ASP A 221 -7.09 6.84 -3.61
N GLU A 222 -6.80 6.30 -2.41
CA GLU A 222 -5.77 5.28 -2.23
C GLU A 222 -6.09 4.02 -3.01
N PHE A 223 -7.35 3.59 -3.00
CA PHE A 223 -7.78 2.43 -3.78
C PHE A 223 -7.60 2.67 -5.28
N MET A 224 -7.98 3.84 -5.78
CA MET A 224 -7.78 4.19 -7.19
C MET A 224 -6.30 4.24 -7.57
N GLU A 225 -5.43 4.74 -6.69
CA GLU A 225 -3.98 4.75 -6.91
C GLU A 225 -3.39 3.33 -6.88
N ALA A 226 -3.74 2.55 -5.87
CA ALA A 226 -3.20 1.21 -5.66
C ALA A 226 -3.69 0.20 -6.70
N THR A 227 -4.82 0.46 -7.36
CA THR A 227 -5.34 -0.38 -8.46
C THR A 227 -4.73 -0.06 -9.83
N THR A 228 -3.75 0.85 -9.90
CA THR A 228 -2.90 1.01 -11.08
C THR A 228 -1.86 -0.10 -11.15
N ASP A 229 -1.41 -0.44 -12.37
CA ASP A 229 -0.40 -1.47 -12.64
C ASP A 229 1.04 -0.94 -12.63
N VAL A 230 1.25 0.36 -12.36
CA VAL A 230 2.58 0.98 -12.27
C VAL A 230 2.70 1.75 -10.96
N TRP A 231 3.58 1.31 -10.08
CA TRP A 231 3.82 1.95 -8.78
C TRP A 231 5.18 2.62 -8.74
N GLU A 232 5.20 3.92 -8.47
CA GLU A 232 6.44 4.68 -8.26
C GLU A 232 6.72 4.77 -6.76
N ILE A 233 7.55 3.85 -6.25
CA ILE A 233 7.94 3.80 -4.83
C ILE A 233 9.48 3.81 -4.77
N PRO A 234 10.12 4.77 -4.08
CA PRO A 234 11.58 4.79 -3.95
C PRO A 234 12.12 3.52 -3.27
N ALA A 235 13.27 3.03 -3.71
CA ALA A 235 13.93 1.89 -3.07
C ALA A 235 14.40 2.22 -1.64
N GLU A 236 14.35 1.23 -0.76
CA GLU A 236 14.84 1.36 0.62
C GLU A 236 16.38 1.32 0.65
N SER A 237 16.99 1.97 1.63
CA SER A 237 18.45 2.00 1.75
C SER A 237 18.95 0.72 2.43
N ALA A 238 19.67 -0.12 1.68
CA ALA A 238 20.26 -1.37 2.17
C ALA A 238 21.10 -1.17 3.45
N SER A 239 21.93 -0.12 3.49
CA SER A 239 22.77 0.20 4.65
C SER A 239 22.00 0.65 5.89
N ARG A 240 20.83 1.28 5.71
CA ARG A 240 19.97 1.71 6.82
C ARG A 240 19.17 0.55 7.42
N VAL A 241 18.81 -0.44 6.60
CA VAL A 241 18.03 -1.61 7.02
C VAL A 241 18.92 -2.76 7.51
N GLY A 242 20.21 -2.77 7.15
CA GLY A 242 21.10 -3.89 7.47
C GLY A 242 20.83 -5.14 6.62
N HIS A 243 20.21 -4.97 5.46
CA HIS A 243 19.89 -6.04 4.51
C HIS A 243 20.36 -5.64 3.11
N PRO A 244 20.94 -6.56 2.30
CA PRO A 244 21.52 -6.20 1.01
C PRO A 244 20.47 -5.76 -0.02
N ALA A 245 19.24 -6.26 0.05
CA ALA A 245 18.17 -5.92 -0.90
C ALA A 245 16.74 -5.93 -0.30
N PRO A 246 16.42 -5.08 0.70
CA PRO A 246 15.08 -4.99 1.24
C PRO A 246 14.15 -4.24 0.26
N PHE A 247 12.94 -4.77 0.03
CA PHE A 247 11.89 -3.92 -0.54
C PHE A 247 11.38 -2.92 0.52
N PRO A 248 10.96 -1.71 0.09
CA PRO A 248 10.42 -0.70 0.98
C PRO A 248 9.11 -1.20 1.61
N VAL A 249 8.90 -0.88 2.89
CA VAL A 249 7.70 -1.29 3.65
C VAL A 249 6.40 -0.82 2.97
N GLU A 250 6.45 0.27 2.20
CA GLU A 250 5.31 0.76 1.44
C GLU A 250 4.74 -0.26 0.43
N LEU A 251 5.61 -1.11 -0.13
CA LEU A 251 5.23 -2.10 -1.13
C LEU A 251 4.29 -3.18 -0.56
N PRO A 252 4.65 -3.93 0.50
CA PRO A 252 3.73 -4.86 1.16
C PRO A 252 2.56 -4.13 1.81
N GLU A 253 2.71 -2.93 2.38
CA GLU A 253 1.57 -2.19 2.95
C GLU A 253 0.45 -1.98 1.92
N ARG A 254 0.81 -1.60 0.69
CA ARG A 254 -0.15 -1.39 -0.39
C ARG A 254 -0.86 -2.69 -0.79
N LEU A 255 -0.12 -3.79 -0.89
CA LEU A 255 -0.68 -5.13 -1.20
C LEU A 255 -1.59 -5.64 -0.08
N ILE A 256 -1.17 -5.48 1.18
CA ILE A 256 -1.95 -5.89 2.36
C ILE A 256 -3.26 -5.13 2.41
N ASN A 257 -3.23 -3.80 2.25
CA ASN A 257 -4.44 -2.98 2.22
C ASN A 257 -5.40 -3.34 1.08
N LEU A 258 -4.88 -3.72 -0.11
CA LEU A 258 -5.70 -4.11 -1.27
C LEU A 258 -6.37 -5.47 -1.11
N TYR A 259 -5.70 -6.43 -0.46
CA TYR A 259 -6.04 -7.85 -0.59
C TYR A 259 -6.45 -8.54 0.70
N THR A 260 -6.45 -7.84 1.83
CA THR A 260 -6.83 -8.37 3.14
C THR A 260 -7.78 -7.44 3.87
N TYR A 261 -8.55 -7.99 4.80
CA TYR A 261 -9.26 -7.23 5.81
C TYR A 261 -8.38 -6.99 7.04
N PRO A 262 -8.71 -6.01 7.90
CA PRO A 262 -8.06 -5.88 9.20
C PRO A 262 -8.10 -7.19 9.99
N SER A 263 -7.04 -7.46 10.75
CA SER A 263 -6.82 -8.67 11.54
C SER A 263 -6.62 -9.98 10.75
N ASP A 264 -6.64 -9.94 9.42
CA ASP A 264 -6.26 -11.10 8.61
C ASP A 264 -4.76 -11.43 8.78
N LEU A 265 -4.38 -12.69 8.51
CA LEU A 265 -3.01 -13.18 8.61
C LEU A 265 -2.26 -13.05 7.27
N VAL A 266 -1.06 -12.44 7.32
CA VAL A 266 -0.14 -12.29 6.20
C VAL A 266 1.09 -13.19 6.38
N LEU A 267 1.50 -13.92 5.35
CA LEU A 267 2.69 -14.78 5.37
C LEU A 267 3.80 -14.22 4.48
N ASP A 268 5.03 -14.23 4.98
CA ASP A 268 6.24 -14.06 4.17
C ASP A 268 7.20 -15.26 4.36
N PRO A 269 7.36 -16.15 3.36
CA PRO A 269 8.28 -17.28 3.43
C PRO A 269 9.77 -16.89 3.29
N PHE A 270 10.07 -15.62 2.99
CA PHE A 270 11.41 -15.08 2.86
C PHE A 270 11.49 -13.73 3.62
N MET A 271 11.30 -13.80 4.94
CA MET A 271 11.06 -12.64 5.81
C MET A 271 12.18 -11.58 5.75
N GLY A 272 13.44 -12.00 5.59
CA GLY A 272 14.61 -11.14 5.63
C GLY A 272 14.57 -10.22 6.84
N ALA A 273 14.80 -8.92 6.62
CA ALA A 273 14.78 -7.92 7.69
C ALA A 273 13.38 -7.48 8.15
N GLY A 274 12.29 -8.19 7.80
CA GLY A 274 10.98 -7.97 8.42
C GLY A 274 10.09 -6.90 7.78
N SER A 275 10.34 -6.47 6.54
CA SER A 275 9.53 -5.42 5.90
C SER A 275 8.03 -5.78 5.80
N THR A 276 7.69 -7.04 5.51
CA THR A 276 6.30 -7.52 5.46
C THR A 276 5.64 -7.51 6.84
N ALA A 277 6.35 -7.94 7.88
CA ALA A 277 5.84 -7.94 9.25
C ALA A 277 5.57 -6.52 9.77
N VAL A 278 6.50 -5.58 9.54
CA VAL A 278 6.32 -4.16 9.86
C VAL A 278 5.11 -3.58 9.11
N ALA A 279 4.93 -3.93 7.84
CA ALA A 279 3.78 -3.50 7.05
C ALA A 279 2.46 -4.06 7.58
N ALA A 280 2.42 -5.34 7.96
CA ALA A 280 1.26 -5.97 8.56
C ALA A 280 0.89 -5.27 9.87
N LEU A 281 1.86 -5.02 10.76
CA LEU A 281 1.62 -4.27 12.00
C LEU A 281 1.05 -2.88 11.75
N ARG A 282 1.69 -2.11 10.86
CA ARG A 282 1.23 -0.78 10.49
C ARG A 282 -0.17 -0.80 9.90
N THR A 283 -0.52 -1.83 9.16
CA THR A 283 -1.84 -1.99 8.54
C THR A 283 -2.85 -2.70 9.44
N GLY A 284 -2.46 -3.11 10.64
CA GLY A 284 -3.36 -3.78 11.55
C GLY A 284 -3.77 -5.16 11.02
N ARG A 285 -2.78 -5.91 10.56
CA ARG A 285 -2.88 -7.32 10.20
C ARG A 285 -1.90 -8.09 11.07
N HIS A 286 -2.16 -9.38 11.19
CA HIS A 286 -1.21 -10.29 11.78
C HIS A 286 -0.21 -10.75 10.73
N PHE A 287 0.97 -11.16 11.18
CA PHE A 287 1.98 -11.70 10.29
C PHE A 287 2.55 -13.03 10.80
N VAL A 288 3.06 -13.82 9.87
CA VAL A 288 3.93 -14.96 10.14
C VAL A 288 5.02 -15.00 9.09
N GLY A 289 6.17 -15.58 9.40
CA GLY A 289 7.14 -15.85 8.35
C GLY A 289 8.43 -16.52 8.76
N PHE A 290 9.22 -16.83 7.74
CA PHE A 290 10.40 -17.67 7.86
C PHE A 290 11.59 -16.97 7.21
N ASP A 291 12.76 -17.15 7.80
CA ASP A 291 14.03 -16.93 7.13
C ASP A 291 15.03 -17.98 7.60
N THR A 292 15.95 -18.39 6.72
CA THR A 292 16.99 -19.35 7.11
C THR A 292 18.11 -18.70 7.90
N ASP A 293 18.29 -17.38 7.79
CA ASP A 293 19.32 -16.64 8.49
C ASP A 293 18.82 -16.13 9.85
N PRO A 294 19.38 -16.62 10.99
CA PRO A 294 18.99 -16.15 12.31
C PRO A 294 19.28 -14.66 12.54
N ASP A 295 20.30 -14.09 11.88
CA ASP A 295 20.64 -12.68 12.04
C ASP A 295 19.55 -11.79 11.41
N TYR A 296 18.98 -12.20 10.27
CA TYR A 296 17.85 -11.50 9.67
C TYR A 296 16.58 -11.58 10.52
N ILE A 297 16.28 -12.73 11.11
CA ILE A 297 15.18 -12.85 12.08
C ILE A 297 15.41 -11.92 13.28
N GLY A 298 16.63 -11.86 13.83
CA GLY A 298 16.95 -10.93 14.91
C GLY A 298 16.74 -9.45 14.54
N VAL A 299 17.15 -9.04 13.33
CA VAL A 299 16.89 -7.68 12.81
C VAL A 299 15.38 -7.44 12.63
N ALA A 300 14.64 -8.41 12.10
CA ALA A 300 13.20 -8.31 11.91
C ALA A 300 12.47 -8.13 13.25
N GLU A 301 12.79 -8.96 14.25
CA GLU A 301 12.22 -8.88 15.60
C GLU A 301 12.48 -7.52 16.26
N GLN A 302 13.69 -6.99 16.12
CA GLN A 302 14.01 -5.64 16.62
C GLN A 302 13.13 -4.58 15.94
N ARG A 303 13.04 -4.58 14.61
CA ARG A 303 12.22 -3.62 13.85
C ARG A 303 10.73 -3.72 14.20
N ILE A 304 10.24 -4.94 14.42
CA ILE A 304 8.86 -5.22 14.86
C ILE A 304 8.63 -4.62 16.25
N ALA A 305 9.55 -4.82 17.20
CA ALA A 305 9.43 -4.29 18.55
C ALA A 305 9.43 -2.75 18.57
N GLU A 306 10.37 -2.13 17.86
CA GLU A 306 10.45 -0.66 17.72
C GLU A 306 9.17 -0.09 17.08
N GLU A 307 8.63 -0.77 16.07
CA GLU A 307 7.41 -0.36 15.40
C GLU A 307 6.18 -0.51 16.31
N ARG A 308 6.09 -1.58 17.11
CA ARG A 308 5.02 -1.75 18.11
C ARG A 308 5.04 -0.64 19.15
N GLU A 309 6.22 -0.35 19.71
CA GLU A 309 6.37 0.75 20.67
C GLU A 309 5.95 2.09 20.06
N ARG A 310 6.36 2.35 18.81
CA ARG A 310 5.95 3.55 18.06
C ARG A 310 4.43 3.65 17.90
N LEU A 311 3.76 2.53 17.65
CA LEU A 311 2.30 2.48 17.48
C LEU A 311 1.57 2.62 18.82
N ASP A 312 2.09 2.02 19.91
CA ASP A 312 1.51 2.10 21.26
C ASP A 312 1.60 3.53 21.84
N VAL A 313 2.74 4.21 21.64
CA VAL A 313 2.94 5.62 22.06
C VAL A 313 2.02 6.57 21.29
N ALA A 314 1.61 6.21 20.07
CA ALA A 314 0.70 7.00 19.25
C ALA A 314 -0.79 6.86 19.64
N GLY A 315 -1.14 5.99 20.60
CA GLY A 315 -2.48 5.98 21.22
C GLY A 315 -2.97 4.62 21.73
N GLY A 316 -2.74 4.38 23.03
CA GLY A 316 -3.73 3.90 24.01
C GLY A 316 -4.40 2.52 23.82
N ASP A 317 -4.26 1.66 24.84
CA ASP A 317 -5.06 0.48 25.20
C ASP A 317 -5.11 -0.76 24.30
N GLY A 318 -4.18 -0.98 23.37
CA GLY A 318 -4.01 -2.29 22.70
C GLY A 318 -5.22 -2.76 21.86
N SER A 319 -6.27 -1.93 21.76
CA SER A 319 -7.47 -2.11 20.96
C SER A 319 -7.29 -1.46 19.58
N TRP A 320 -6.18 -1.73 18.88
CA TRP A 320 -6.00 -1.19 17.53
C TRP A 320 -6.98 -1.84 16.53
N ALA A 321 -7.51 -3.03 16.83
CA ALA A 321 -8.36 -3.83 15.95
C ALA A 321 -9.80 -3.30 15.76
N ALA A 322 -10.27 -2.36 16.58
CA ALA A 322 -11.70 -1.98 16.59
C ALA A 322 -12.03 -0.61 15.98
N THR A 323 -11.05 0.24 15.65
CA THR A 323 -11.36 1.52 15.00
C THR A 323 -10.23 1.97 14.10
N ARG A 324 -10.33 1.70 12.78
CA ARG A 324 -9.48 2.37 11.79
C ARG A 324 -10.20 3.49 11.04
N PRO A 325 -9.48 4.57 10.72
CA PRO A 325 -10.01 5.68 9.95
C PRO A 325 -10.43 5.28 8.54
N ASP A 326 -11.73 5.32 8.28
CA ASP A 326 -12.24 5.52 6.93
C ASP A 326 -11.82 6.94 6.44
N VAL A 327 -12.02 7.29 5.17
CA VAL A 327 -12.05 8.70 4.71
C VAL A 327 -12.96 9.55 5.61
N GLY A 328 -13.95 8.90 6.22
CA GLY A 328 -14.68 9.36 7.39
C GLY A 328 -13.77 9.98 8.45
N LYS A 329 -12.77 9.29 8.99
CA LYS A 329 -11.98 9.75 10.14
C LYS A 329 -10.87 10.77 9.88
N ALA A 330 -10.34 10.93 8.68
CA ALA A 330 -9.51 12.10 8.36
C ALA A 330 -10.30 13.38 8.57
N ARG A 331 -11.51 13.31 8.04
CA ARG A 331 -12.54 14.29 8.08
C ARG A 331 -13.19 14.35 9.46
N ASP A 332 -13.35 13.25 10.19
CA ASP A 332 -13.87 13.23 11.56
C ASP A 332 -12.80 13.73 12.53
N LEU A 333 -11.52 13.46 12.28
CA LEU A 333 -10.39 14.03 13.02
C LEU A 333 -10.35 15.52 12.77
N ALA A 334 -10.42 15.97 11.51
CA ALA A 334 -10.53 17.37 11.17
C ALA A 334 -11.76 18.01 11.84
N LEU A 335 -12.94 17.41 11.75
CA LEU A 335 -14.16 17.90 12.41
C LEU A 335 -14.02 17.96 13.93
N LYS A 336 -13.43 16.93 14.55
CA LYS A 336 -13.18 16.85 15.99
C LYS A 336 -12.19 17.93 16.43
N VAL A 337 -11.09 18.05 15.71
CA VAL A 337 -10.04 19.04 15.96
C VAL A 337 -10.62 20.45 15.80
N LEU A 338 -11.27 20.76 14.67
CA LEU A 338 -11.93 22.05 14.42
C LEU A 338 -12.97 22.38 15.50
N GLY A 339 -13.83 21.41 15.85
CA GLY A 339 -14.83 21.57 16.90
C GLY A 339 -14.22 21.80 18.28
N SER A 340 -13.11 21.14 18.60
CA SER A 340 -12.36 21.35 19.85
C SER A 340 -11.52 22.64 19.87
N SER A 341 -11.23 23.21 18.70
CA SER A 341 -10.43 24.43 18.52
C SER A 341 -11.25 25.73 18.56
N GLY A 342 -12.55 25.67 18.83
CA GLY A 342 -13.41 26.86 19.01
C GLY A 342 -14.12 27.36 17.76
N PHE A 343 -13.94 26.68 16.61
CA PHE A 343 -14.67 26.98 15.39
C PHE A 343 -16.13 26.52 15.48
N ARG A 344 -17.04 27.34 14.94
CA ARG A 344 -18.49 27.12 14.94
C ARG A 344 -19.05 27.14 13.53
N GLY A 345 -20.25 26.59 13.36
CA GLY A 345 -20.95 26.60 12.08
C GLY A 345 -20.21 25.84 10.98
N ILE A 346 -19.54 24.74 11.33
CA ILE A 346 -18.74 23.95 10.38
C ILE A 346 -19.67 23.40 9.31
N SER A 347 -19.48 23.83 8.07
CA SER A 347 -20.15 23.33 6.88
C SER A 347 -19.18 22.46 6.07
N GLU A 348 -19.72 21.53 5.31
CA GLU A 348 -18.98 20.45 4.66
C GLU A 348 -19.11 20.51 3.13
N LYS A 349 -18.02 20.18 2.42
CA LYS A 349 -17.98 20.02 0.95
C LYS A 349 -18.55 21.25 0.22
N MET A 350 -17.78 22.32 0.28
CA MET A 350 -18.14 23.61 -0.28
C MET A 350 -17.53 23.77 -1.66
N ARG A 351 -18.36 24.02 -2.68
CA ARG A 351 -17.87 24.39 -4.01
C ARG A 351 -17.92 25.91 -4.15
N LEU A 352 -16.75 26.52 -4.24
CA LEU A 352 -16.58 27.95 -4.36
C LEU A 352 -16.85 28.43 -5.79
N SER A 353 -17.13 29.73 -5.92
CA SER A 353 -17.46 30.36 -7.20
C SER A 353 -16.35 30.23 -8.25
N CYS A 354 -15.09 30.13 -7.80
CA CYS A 354 -13.90 29.90 -8.61
C CYS A 354 -13.71 28.44 -9.07
N GLY A 355 -14.66 27.55 -8.74
CA GLY A 355 -14.64 26.14 -9.12
C GLY A 355 -13.78 25.24 -8.23
N ILE A 356 -13.15 25.81 -7.21
CA ILE A 356 -12.39 25.09 -6.18
C ILE A 356 -13.37 24.49 -5.18
N GLU A 357 -13.19 23.21 -4.85
CA GLU A 357 -13.96 22.52 -3.80
C GLU A 357 -13.14 22.50 -2.52
N ILE A 358 -13.66 22.93 -1.38
CA ILE A 358 -12.99 22.92 -0.07
C ILE A 358 -13.72 21.96 0.86
N ASP A 359 -12.98 21.26 1.72
CA ASP A 359 -13.56 20.26 2.62
C ASP A 359 -14.48 20.87 3.69
N PHE A 360 -14.08 21.99 4.30
CA PHE A 360 -14.86 22.68 5.31
C PHE A 360 -14.80 24.20 5.26
N GLU A 361 -15.87 24.83 5.73
CA GLU A 361 -15.91 26.24 6.10
C GLU A 361 -16.38 26.35 7.55
N ALA A 362 -15.75 27.22 8.34
CA ALA A 362 -16.18 27.46 9.71
C ALA A 362 -15.94 28.92 10.12
N VAL A 363 -16.53 29.32 11.25
CA VAL A 363 -16.46 30.67 11.79
C VAL A 363 -15.77 30.66 13.15
N ASP A 364 -14.84 31.58 13.38
CA ASP A 364 -14.19 31.72 14.70
C ASP A 364 -15.06 32.49 15.71
N GLU A 365 -14.55 32.66 16.94
CA GLU A 365 -15.24 33.43 17.98
C GLU A 365 -15.56 34.89 17.60
N GLN A 366 -14.76 35.49 16.71
CA GLN A 366 -14.91 36.89 16.28
C GLN A 366 -15.86 37.03 15.07
N GLY A 367 -16.42 35.93 14.57
CA GLY A 367 -17.32 35.95 13.41
C GLY A 367 -16.60 35.96 12.06
N ARG A 368 -15.29 35.68 12.00
CA ARG A 368 -14.54 35.63 10.74
C ARG A 368 -14.65 34.25 10.13
N THR A 369 -14.83 34.19 8.81
CA THR A 369 -14.89 32.93 8.05
C THR A 369 -13.50 32.38 7.75
N TRP A 370 -13.38 31.06 7.90
CA TRP A 370 -12.19 30.26 7.65
C TRP A 370 -12.53 29.09 6.74
N LEU A 371 -11.60 28.76 5.85
CA LEU A 371 -11.70 27.64 4.93
C LEU A 371 -10.65 26.61 5.32
N PHE A 372 -11.04 25.33 5.36
CA PHE A 372 -10.15 24.24 5.73
C PHE A 372 -10.16 23.18 4.65
N ASP A 373 -8.96 22.82 4.20
CA ASP A 373 -8.79 21.82 3.16
C ASP A 373 -7.84 20.72 3.64
N ILE A 374 -8.28 19.48 3.48
CA ILE A 374 -7.51 18.31 3.88
C ILE A 374 -6.51 17.99 2.76
N ALA A 375 -5.22 18.18 3.06
CA ALA A 375 -4.14 17.96 2.11
C ALA A 375 -3.41 16.63 2.41
N GLY A 376 -3.70 15.62 1.58
CA GLY A 376 -3.07 14.30 1.63
C GLY A 376 -4.06 13.17 1.85
N ALA A 377 -3.60 11.94 1.57
CA ALA A 377 -4.33 10.75 1.95
C ALA A 377 -4.15 10.50 3.45
N PHE A 378 -5.21 10.04 4.11
CA PHE A 378 -5.26 9.78 5.54
C PHE A 378 -5.39 8.29 5.79
N SER A 379 -4.39 7.52 5.38
CA SER A 379 -4.14 6.25 6.03
C SER A 379 -3.20 6.50 7.21
N ILE A 380 -3.56 6.02 8.40
CA ILE A 380 -2.68 5.97 9.58
C ILE A 380 -1.30 5.35 9.26
N THR A 381 -1.19 4.61 8.16
CA THR A 381 0.00 3.83 7.78
C THR A 381 0.89 4.58 6.79
N GLN A 382 0.31 5.37 5.91
CA GLN A 382 1.04 6.16 4.92
C GLN A 382 1.05 7.62 5.34
N ARG A 383 2.17 7.98 5.95
CA ARG A 383 2.57 9.33 6.34
C ARG A 383 3.34 10.05 5.24
N PRO A 384 2.68 10.53 4.15
CA PRO A 384 3.36 11.55 3.40
C PRO A 384 2.53 12.80 3.20
N GLY A 385 1.41 13.02 3.92
CA GLY A 385 0.62 14.26 3.94
C GLY A 385 0.97 15.26 2.82
N LEU A 386 1.69 16.31 3.17
CA LEU A 386 2.33 17.26 2.25
C LEU A 386 3.79 16.89 1.87
N ARG A 387 4.38 15.82 2.42
CA ARG A 387 5.64 15.24 1.92
C ARG A 387 5.53 14.72 0.48
N ARG A 388 4.34 14.30 0.06
CA ARG A 388 4.03 13.92 -1.31
C ARG A 388 4.09 15.14 -2.21
N THR A 389 4.94 15.08 -3.23
CA THR A 389 5.21 16.23 -4.10
C THR A 389 3.97 16.62 -4.90
N ASP A 390 3.25 15.65 -5.45
CA ASP A 390 2.00 15.82 -6.17
C ASP A 390 0.90 16.43 -5.28
N THR A 391 0.71 15.90 -4.07
CA THR A 391 -0.25 16.42 -3.10
C THR A 391 0.08 17.86 -2.72
N LEU A 392 1.35 18.14 -2.40
CA LEU A 392 1.80 19.49 -2.06
C LEU A 392 1.49 20.46 -3.19
N TRP A 393 1.93 20.18 -4.42
CA TRP A 393 1.71 21.10 -5.53
C TRP A 393 0.25 21.25 -5.91
N LYS A 394 -0.57 20.19 -5.76
CA LYS A 394 -2.03 20.28 -5.91
C LYS A 394 -2.64 21.21 -4.87
N ALA A 395 -2.28 21.06 -3.60
CA ALA A 395 -2.76 21.92 -2.51
C ALA A 395 -2.32 23.38 -2.71
N LEU A 396 -1.05 23.61 -3.06
CA LEU A 396 -0.53 24.95 -3.32
C LEU A 396 -1.17 25.59 -4.56
N GLY A 397 -1.41 24.82 -5.62
CA GLY A 397 -2.10 25.30 -6.81
C GLY A 397 -3.55 25.70 -6.52
N LYS A 398 -4.24 24.88 -5.73
CA LYS A 398 -5.60 25.16 -5.25
C LYS A 398 -5.66 26.42 -4.40
N ALA A 399 -4.74 26.55 -3.44
CA ALA A 399 -4.60 27.73 -2.59
C ALA A 399 -4.31 29.00 -3.41
N ALA A 400 -3.42 28.93 -4.40
CA ALA A 400 -3.09 30.07 -5.25
C ALA A 400 -4.30 30.53 -6.09
N VAL A 401 -5.06 29.59 -6.66
CA VAL A 401 -6.30 29.91 -7.41
C VAL A 401 -7.34 30.55 -6.49
N LEU A 402 -7.54 29.96 -5.30
CA LEU A 402 -8.45 30.50 -4.30
C LEU A 402 -8.07 31.93 -3.91
N HIS A 403 -6.82 32.17 -3.55
CA HIS A 403 -6.35 33.49 -3.14
C HIS A 403 -6.43 34.53 -4.26
N SER A 404 -6.27 34.12 -5.53
CA SER A 404 -6.47 35.03 -6.65
C SER A 404 -7.93 35.39 -6.88
N ALA A 405 -8.87 34.50 -6.54
CA ALA A 405 -10.30 34.72 -6.71
C ALA A 405 -10.93 35.41 -5.49
N GLU A 406 -10.48 35.05 -4.30
CA GLU A 406 -10.97 35.50 -3.00
C GLU A 406 -9.76 35.84 -2.10
N PRO A 407 -9.12 37.01 -2.26
CA PRO A 407 -7.89 37.36 -1.55
C PRO A 407 -8.01 37.40 -0.02
N GLU A 408 -9.22 37.65 0.47
CA GLU A 408 -9.56 37.73 1.90
C GLU A 408 -9.84 36.34 2.53
N ALA A 409 -9.82 35.27 1.72
CA ALA A 409 -10.09 33.93 2.17
C ALA A 409 -8.97 33.41 3.08
N ARG A 410 -9.34 32.96 4.29
CA ARG A 410 -8.40 32.38 5.27
C ARG A 410 -8.35 30.88 5.11
N LEU A 411 -7.54 30.41 4.16
CA LEU A 411 -7.36 28.99 3.91
C LEU A 411 -6.33 28.39 4.88
N VAL A 412 -6.74 27.39 5.65
CA VAL A 412 -5.86 26.56 6.47
C VAL A 412 -5.80 25.15 5.87
N LEU A 413 -4.58 24.65 5.63
CA LEU A 413 -4.38 23.28 5.17
C LEU A 413 -4.25 22.36 6.38
N LEU A 414 -5.04 21.29 6.40
CA LEU A 414 -4.97 20.23 7.42
C LEU A 414 -4.26 19.02 6.83
N THR A 415 -3.21 18.52 7.49
CA THR A 415 -2.42 17.41 6.97
C THR A 415 -1.98 16.43 8.06
N THR A 416 -1.50 15.25 7.66
CA THR A 416 -0.90 14.25 8.55
C THR A 416 0.60 14.46 8.76
N ASP A 417 1.31 14.98 7.75
CA ASP A 417 2.76 15.17 7.80
C ASP A 417 3.17 16.37 6.95
N LEU A 418 3.98 17.24 7.53
CA LEU A 418 4.65 18.31 6.79
C LEU A 418 5.83 17.80 5.93
N PRO A 419 6.17 18.52 4.84
CA PRO A 419 7.39 18.25 4.09
C PRO A 419 8.62 18.33 5.02
N ALA A 420 9.62 17.48 4.80
CA ALA A 420 10.82 17.46 5.63
C ALA A 420 11.48 18.86 5.72
N PRO A 421 11.99 19.28 6.89
CA PRO A 421 12.62 20.59 7.07
C PRO A 421 13.69 20.84 6.01
N ASN A 422 13.76 22.07 5.50
CA ASN A 422 14.68 22.51 4.43
C ASN A 422 14.53 21.82 3.07
N SER A 423 13.56 20.91 2.89
CA SER A 423 13.25 20.34 1.58
C SER A 423 12.72 21.40 0.61
N ALA A 424 12.75 21.09 -0.70
CA ALA A 424 12.14 21.96 -1.70
C ALA A 424 10.65 22.19 -1.41
N GLY A 425 9.93 21.16 -0.97
CA GLY A 425 8.53 21.26 -0.60
C GLY A 425 8.29 22.14 0.62
N HIS A 426 9.12 22.00 1.67
CA HIS A 426 9.02 22.84 2.86
C HIS A 426 9.25 24.32 2.52
N ARG A 427 10.29 24.63 1.72
CA ARG A 427 10.56 26.01 1.28
C ARG A 427 9.43 26.59 0.40
N ALA A 428 8.81 25.77 -0.44
CA ALA A 428 7.68 26.19 -1.26
C ALA A 428 6.46 26.52 -0.41
N LEU A 429 6.16 25.66 0.58
CA LEU A 429 5.06 25.85 1.52
C LEU A 429 5.26 27.14 2.35
N GLU A 430 6.45 27.35 2.91
CA GLU A 430 6.77 28.55 3.69
C GLU A 430 6.72 29.84 2.84
N ALA A 431 7.04 29.79 1.54
CA ALA A 431 6.96 30.96 0.66
C ALA A 431 5.52 31.48 0.43
N VAL A 432 4.53 30.60 0.60
CA VAL A 432 3.10 30.87 0.37
C VAL A 432 2.26 30.79 1.64
N ARG A 433 2.91 30.67 2.81
CA ARG A 433 2.27 30.65 4.12
C ARG A 433 2.27 32.04 4.76
N GLY A 434 1.15 32.45 5.35
CA GLY A 434 1.01 33.68 6.15
C GLY A 434 -0.33 34.39 5.97
N PRO A 435 -0.61 35.44 6.77
CA PRO A 435 -1.93 36.07 6.81
C PRO A 435 -2.44 36.65 5.49
N ASP A 436 -1.53 37.20 4.66
CA ASP A 436 -1.83 37.80 3.37
C ASP A 436 -1.34 36.92 2.20
N LYS A 437 -1.24 35.62 2.43
CA LYS A 437 -0.68 34.66 1.48
C LYS A 437 -1.71 33.61 1.08
N PRO A 438 -1.45 32.84 0.00
CA PRO A 438 -2.40 31.83 -0.46
C PRO A 438 -2.81 30.79 0.58
N VAL A 439 -1.91 30.45 1.50
CA VAL A 439 -2.18 29.57 2.63
C VAL A 439 -2.01 30.39 3.90
N TYR A 440 -3.05 30.53 4.70
CA TYR A 440 -3.00 31.26 5.96
C TYR A 440 -2.11 30.52 6.96
N ASP A 441 -2.41 29.23 7.18
CA ASP A 441 -1.62 28.36 8.04
C ASP A 441 -1.69 26.89 7.57
N VAL A 442 -0.80 26.05 8.11
CA VAL A 442 -0.78 24.61 7.89
C VAL A 442 -0.71 23.92 9.24
N ILE A 443 -1.60 22.95 9.45
CA ILE A 443 -1.78 22.24 10.71
C ILE A 443 -1.57 20.75 10.48
N GLU A 444 -0.55 20.20 11.12
CA GLU A 444 -0.37 18.77 11.29
C GLU A 444 -1.31 18.29 12.41
N MET A 445 -2.38 17.56 12.06
CA MET A 445 -3.50 17.28 12.98
C MET A 445 -3.17 16.30 14.12
N LEU A 446 -1.97 15.72 14.11
CA LEU A 446 -1.46 14.85 15.16
C LEU A 446 -0.37 15.51 16.01
N ASP A 447 0.09 16.70 15.64
CA ASP A 447 1.09 17.45 16.40
C ASP A 447 0.41 18.35 17.45
N PRO A 448 0.71 18.19 18.76
CA PRO A 448 0.08 18.99 19.80
C PRO A 448 0.32 20.50 19.67
N GLY A 449 1.49 20.92 19.15
CA GLY A 449 1.81 22.33 18.96
C GLY A 449 1.01 22.95 17.82
N ASP A 450 0.81 22.22 16.74
CA ASP A 450 -0.07 22.60 15.62
C ASP A 450 -1.54 22.68 16.08
N LEU A 451 -2.01 21.71 16.86
CA LEU A 451 -3.37 21.74 17.43
C LEU A 451 -3.59 22.96 18.34
N GLN A 452 -2.57 23.35 19.10
CA GLN A 452 -2.64 24.58 19.91
C GLN A 452 -2.75 25.82 19.01
N ARG A 453 -1.94 25.93 17.95
CA ARG A 453 -2.06 27.05 17.01
C ARG A 453 -3.45 27.12 16.40
N LEU A 454 -4.02 25.99 16.00
CA LEU A 454 -5.38 25.95 15.46
C LEU A 454 -6.44 26.41 16.48
N ALA A 455 -6.28 26.06 17.76
CA ALA A 455 -7.15 26.55 18.84
C ALA A 455 -7.04 28.08 19.03
N GLU A 456 -5.84 28.64 18.89
CA GLU A 456 -5.63 30.09 18.94
C GLU A 456 -6.32 30.81 17.77
N LEU A 457 -6.34 30.21 16.57
CA LEU A 457 -7.06 30.74 15.41
C LEU A 457 -8.59 30.76 15.64
N GLY A 458 -9.15 29.72 16.26
CA GLY A 458 -10.58 29.62 16.56
C GLY A 458 -11.04 30.46 17.74
N GLY A 459 -10.13 30.95 18.58
CA GLY A 459 -10.41 31.80 19.75
C GLY A 459 -10.52 31.05 21.08
N ALA A 460 -10.11 29.79 21.15
CA ALA A 460 -10.09 29.05 22.42
C ALA A 460 -8.95 29.55 23.32
N ARG A 461 -9.26 30.16 24.47
CA ARG A 461 -8.26 30.61 25.46
C ARG A 461 -7.70 29.42 26.25
N GLN A 462 -6.40 29.46 26.56
CA GLN A 462 -5.73 28.47 27.43
C GLN A 462 -6.46 28.32 28.77
N GLY A 463 -6.86 27.08 29.09
CA GLY A 463 -7.23 26.66 30.44
C GLY A 463 -8.72 26.44 30.70
N GLN A 464 -9.31 25.39 30.12
CA GLN A 464 -10.34 24.56 30.78
C GLN A 464 -10.21 23.12 30.28
N ALA A 465 -9.27 22.38 30.87
CA ALA A 465 -9.30 20.93 30.99
C ALA A 465 -8.88 20.59 32.42
#